data_AF-A0A8H5YEP7-F1
#
_entry.id   AF-A0A8H5YEP7-F1
#
_cell.length_a   1.000
_cell.length_b   1.000
_cell.length_c   1.000
_cell.angle_alpha   90.00
_cell.angle_beta   90.00
_cell.angle_gamma   90.00
#
_symmetry.space_group_name_H-M   'P 1'
#
loop_
_entity.id
_entity.type
_entity.pdbx_description
1 polymer ?
#
loop_
_entity_poly.entity_id
_entity_poly.type
_entity_poly.pdbx_seq_one_letter_code
_entity_poly.pdbx_strand_id
1 'polypeptide(L)'
;MVALKTRLGFTNTTSFSLFCLFGGLLFLFSTLQLPYINIDGVFCAKGDPWSVPGECYVFQKPGLMRSGMLLHLATFLPAGALVCFQFIPALRRPKYIKFHRVNGYVVLVLSALGTVAALVIESEAMGGILSNRIGTWILATLVTTATVKGYVSIKNKEIEKHRTWMLRAWFWATSIITMRFILISLAHIIGHPSRSMTVSMPCAIIEYLHESFPGTRQNPYPSCAPYVSGENPLQEALVTTNWDYNDLPGITAALRVGYAVGAWLGFLVNAAGIEFYIWKTAPPKKLKV
;
A
#
# COMPACT_ATOMS: atom_id res chain seq x y z
N MET A 1 -13.31 -1.01 -28.68
CA MET A 1 -12.67 -2.04 -27.83
C MET A 1 -11.87 -3.10 -28.60
N VAL A 2 -12.42 -3.73 -29.65
CA VAL A 2 -11.75 -4.83 -30.39
C VAL A 2 -10.39 -4.40 -30.98
N ALA A 3 -10.31 -3.22 -31.60
CA ALA A 3 -9.06 -2.71 -32.17
C ALA A 3 -7.95 -2.51 -31.12
N LEU A 4 -8.29 -2.01 -29.92
CA LEU A 4 -7.33 -1.79 -28.84
C LEU A 4 -6.82 -3.11 -28.25
N LYS A 5 -7.71 -4.10 -28.06
CA LYS A 5 -7.36 -5.47 -27.63
C LYS A 5 -6.28 -6.08 -28.53
N THR A 6 -6.50 -6.02 -29.84
CA THR A 6 -5.59 -6.59 -30.84
C THR A 6 -4.26 -5.84 -30.91
N ARG A 7 -4.28 -4.50 -30.83
CA ARG A 7 -3.05 -3.68 -30.80
C ARG A 7 -2.17 -3.99 -29.59
N LEU A 8 -2.79 -4.16 -28.42
CA LEU A 8 -2.09 -4.53 -27.18
C LEU A 8 -1.70 -6.02 -27.12
N GLY A 9 -2.12 -6.82 -28.09
CA GLY A 9 -1.69 -8.21 -28.25
C GLY A 9 -2.44 -9.21 -27.37
N PHE A 10 -3.59 -8.85 -26.81
CA PHE A 10 -4.43 -9.78 -26.07
C PHE A 10 -5.24 -10.66 -27.03
N THR A 11 -5.21 -11.97 -26.82
CA THR A 11 -5.98 -12.95 -27.59
C THR A 11 -7.39 -13.13 -27.01
N ASN A 12 -7.49 -13.19 -25.67
CA ASN A 12 -8.73 -13.39 -24.92
C ASN A 12 -9.28 -12.06 -24.37
N THR A 13 -10.59 -11.83 -24.57
CA THR A 13 -11.31 -10.67 -24.03
C THR A 13 -11.28 -10.63 -22.49
N THR A 14 -11.39 -11.77 -21.82
CA THR A 14 -11.33 -11.85 -20.35
C THR A 14 -9.99 -11.35 -19.82
N SER A 15 -8.87 -11.76 -20.43
CA SER A 15 -7.54 -11.28 -20.01
C SER A 15 -7.35 -9.78 -20.26
N PHE A 16 -7.92 -9.26 -21.35
CA PHE A 16 -7.91 -7.84 -21.63
C PHE A 16 -8.74 -7.05 -20.61
N SER A 17 -9.96 -7.49 -20.30
CA SER A 17 -10.81 -6.85 -19.28
C SER A 17 -10.16 -6.85 -17.89
N LEU A 18 -9.56 -7.99 -17.49
CA LEU A 18 -8.83 -8.08 -16.22
C LEU A 18 -7.62 -7.14 -16.19
N PHE A 19 -6.88 -7.01 -17.30
CA PHE A 19 -5.79 -6.06 -17.39
C PHE A 19 -6.27 -4.62 -17.28
N CYS A 20 -7.36 -4.25 -17.97
CA CYS A 20 -7.94 -2.91 -17.84
C CYS A 20 -8.43 -2.61 -16.42
N LEU A 21 -9.02 -3.60 -15.73
CA LEU A 21 -9.45 -3.45 -14.35
C LEU A 21 -8.25 -3.35 -13.41
N PHE A 22 -7.48 -4.41 -13.24
CA PHE A 22 -6.42 -4.47 -12.22
C PHE A 22 -5.18 -3.64 -12.62
N GLY A 23 -4.72 -3.76 -13.86
CA GLY A 23 -3.59 -2.99 -14.35
C GLY A 23 -3.93 -1.50 -14.52
N GLY A 24 -5.14 -1.18 -14.98
CA GLY A 24 -5.61 0.20 -15.06
C GLY A 24 -5.78 0.84 -13.68
N LEU A 25 -6.41 0.15 -12.73
CA LEU A 25 -6.53 0.62 -11.35
C LEU A 25 -5.17 0.82 -10.69
N LEU A 26 -4.22 -0.10 -10.86
CA LEU A 26 -2.86 0.05 -10.32
C LEU A 26 -2.12 1.24 -10.94
N PHE A 27 -2.22 1.41 -12.27
CA PHE A 27 -1.60 2.55 -12.95
C PHE A 27 -2.19 3.87 -12.46
N LEU A 28 -3.51 3.96 -12.39
CA LEU A 28 -4.22 5.16 -11.93
C LEU A 28 -3.89 5.47 -10.46
N PHE A 29 -3.98 4.47 -9.58
CA PHE A 29 -3.61 4.62 -8.17
C PHE A 29 -2.18 5.12 -8.01
N SER A 30 -1.23 4.49 -8.71
CA SER A 30 0.19 4.84 -8.58
C SER A 30 0.48 6.26 -9.08
N THR A 31 -0.15 6.66 -10.19
CA THR A 31 0.08 7.99 -10.80
C THR A 31 -0.60 9.11 -10.02
N LEU A 32 -1.83 8.92 -9.55
CA LEU A 32 -2.54 9.91 -8.73
C LEU A 32 -1.85 10.17 -7.38
N GLN A 33 -1.07 9.22 -6.87
CA GLN A 33 -0.36 9.34 -5.62
C GLN A 33 1.05 9.93 -5.75
N LEU A 34 1.58 10.12 -6.97
CA LEU A 34 2.92 10.72 -7.18
C LEU A 34 3.15 12.06 -6.44
N PRO A 35 2.15 12.95 -6.30
CA PRO A 35 2.30 14.17 -5.50
C PRO A 35 2.73 13.94 -4.05
N TYR A 36 2.46 12.77 -3.45
CA TYR A 36 2.89 12.44 -2.08
C TYR A 36 4.40 12.41 -1.89
N ILE A 37 5.18 12.27 -2.97
CA ILE A 37 6.65 12.35 -2.90
C ILE A 37 7.08 13.71 -2.35
N ASN A 38 6.30 14.77 -2.59
CA ASN A 38 6.50 16.06 -1.93
C ASN A 38 5.97 16.01 -0.49
N ILE A 39 6.84 15.63 0.44
CA ILE A 39 6.46 15.48 1.85
C ILE A 39 5.94 16.79 2.44
N ASP A 40 6.62 17.92 2.25
CA ASP A 40 6.26 19.17 2.93
C ASP A 40 5.13 19.94 2.22
N GLY A 41 4.98 19.75 0.91
CA GLY A 41 3.99 20.49 0.12
C GLY A 41 2.70 19.75 -0.18
N VAL A 42 2.63 18.42 0.03
CA VAL A 42 1.43 17.61 -0.24
C VAL A 42 1.15 16.62 0.88
N PHE A 43 2.08 15.70 1.16
CA PHE A 43 1.80 14.63 2.13
C PHE A 43 1.55 15.18 3.54
N CYS A 44 2.43 16.09 3.98
CA CYS A 44 2.38 16.82 5.24
C CYS A 44 2.30 18.34 5.01
N ALA A 45 1.50 18.76 4.02
CA ALA A 45 1.22 20.16 3.78
C ALA A 45 0.65 20.82 5.05
N LYS A 46 1.15 22.01 5.40
CA LYS A 46 0.67 22.75 6.58
C LYS A 46 -0.81 23.10 6.40
N GLY A 47 -1.64 22.70 7.36
CA GLY A 47 -3.07 23.01 7.41
C GLY A 47 -3.98 22.11 6.56
N ASP A 48 -3.47 21.50 5.50
CA ASP A 48 -4.25 20.58 4.64
C ASP A 48 -3.41 19.39 4.13
N PRO A 49 -2.90 18.53 5.04
CA PRO A 49 -2.11 17.38 4.64
C PRO A 49 -2.99 16.30 4.00
N TRP A 50 -2.49 15.65 2.96
CA TRP A 50 -3.19 14.50 2.36
C TRP A 50 -2.90 13.17 3.09
N SER A 51 -1.99 13.16 4.07
CA SER A 51 -1.75 12.01 4.92
C SER A 51 -2.92 11.73 5.86
N VAL A 52 -2.96 10.51 6.41
CA VAL A 52 -3.82 10.24 7.58
C VAL A 52 -3.42 11.20 8.71
N PRO A 53 -4.38 11.80 9.46
CA PRO A 53 -4.03 12.70 10.55
C PRO A 53 -3.11 12.01 11.56
N GLY A 54 -2.12 12.75 12.06
CA GLY A 54 -1.13 12.25 13.03
C GLY A 54 0.11 11.61 12.40
N GLU A 55 0.07 11.11 11.16
CA GLU A 55 1.26 10.50 10.52
C GLU A 55 2.40 11.51 10.31
N CYS A 56 2.06 12.79 10.11
CA CYS A 56 3.04 13.86 9.96
C CYS A 56 3.86 14.14 11.23
N TYR A 57 3.36 13.79 12.42
CA TYR A 57 4.16 13.84 13.66
C TYR A 57 5.47 13.05 13.51
N VAL A 58 5.43 11.93 12.78
CA VAL A 58 6.57 11.05 12.52
C VAL A 58 7.30 11.47 11.25
N PHE A 59 6.59 11.58 10.13
CA PHE A 59 7.23 11.66 8.80
C PHE A 59 7.65 13.08 8.38
N GLN A 60 7.17 14.12 9.06
CA GLN A 60 7.59 15.48 8.75
C GLN A 60 8.98 15.79 9.31
N LYS A 61 9.37 15.18 10.44
CA LYS A 61 10.64 15.47 11.13
C LYS A 61 11.85 14.92 10.36
N PRO A 62 12.99 15.64 10.30
CA PRO A 62 14.22 15.09 9.74
C PRO A 62 14.63 13.80 10.46
N GLY A 63 15.06 12.79 9.72
CA GLY A 63 15.51 11.52 10.28
C GLY A 63 15.16 10.31 9.42
N LEU A 64 15.45 9.12 9.96
CA LEU A 64 15.31 7.85 9.26
C LEU A 64 13.88 7.60 8.77
N MET A 65 12.86 7.89 9.58
CA MET A 65 11.46 7.66 9.21
C MET A 65 11.03 8.49 8.00
N ARG A 66 11.40 9.77 7.97
CA ARG A 66 11.14 10.66 6.83
C ARG A 66 11.87 10.19 5.57
N SER A 67 13.16 9.87 5.67
CA SER A 67 13.94 9.36 4.53
C SER A 67 13.37 8.03 4.03
N GLY A 68 12.97 7.14 4.94
CA GLY A 68 12.30 5.88 4.62
C GLY A 68 10.98 6.12 3.89
N MET A 69 10.14 7.03 4.37
CA MET A 69 8.86 7.34 3.72
C MET A 69 9.05 7.95 2.34
N LEU A 70 9.99 8.90 2.19
CA LEU A 70 10.33 9.47 0.89
C LEU A 70 10.81 8.38 -0.08
N LEU A 71 11.74 7.52 0.37
CA LEU A 71 12.26 6.42 -0.45
C LEU A 71 11.13 5.45 -0.83
N HIS A 72 10.25 5.10 0.10
CA HIS A 72 9.10 4.24 -0.14
C HIS A 72 8.19 4.79 -1.24
N LEU A 73 7.79 6.06 -1.15
CA LEU A 73 6.93 6.73 -2.13
C LEU A 73 7.64 6.89 -3.48
N ALA A 74 8.89 7.36 -3.48
CA ALA A 74 9.67 7.60 -4.69
C ALA A 74 10.01 6.31 -5.47
N THR A 75 9.88 5.15 -4.84
CA THR A 75 10.17 3.86 -5.47
C THR A 75 8.90 3.08 -5.84
N PHE A 76 7.97 2.89 -4.91
CA PHE A 76 6.79 2.05 -5.17
C PHE A 76 5.78 2.72 -6.10
N LEU A 77 5.62 4.05 -6.06
CA LEU A 77 4.68 4.73 -6.96
C LEU A 77 5.15 4.63 -8.42
N PRO A 78 6.41 4.95 -8.78
CA PRO A 78 6.87 4.70 -10.14
C PRO A 78 6.88 3.21 -10.51
N ALA A 79 7.25 2.31 -9.59
CA ALA A 79 7.24 0.86 -9.87
C ALA A 79 5.82 0.34 -10.19
N GLY A 80 4.81 0.78 -9.43
CA GLY A 80 3.41 0.43 -9.64
C GLY A 80 2.84 0.95 -10.96
N ALA A 81 3.27 2.15 -11.41
CA ALA A 81 2.91 2.63 -12.74
C ALA A 81 3.64 1.85 -13.85
N LEU A 82 4.95 1.62 -13.69
CA LEU A 82 5.80 0.99 -14.70
C LEU A 82 5.52 -0.50 -14.91
N VAL A 83 5.12 -1.22 -13.85
CA VAL A 83 4.81 -2.65 -13.96
C VAL A 83 3.60 -2.91 -14.86
N CYS A 84 2.65 -1.97 -14.98
CA CYS A 84 1.48 -2.17 -15.83
C CYS A 84 1.89 -2.45 -17.29
N PHE A 85 2.99 -1.86 -17.76
CA PHE A 85 3.55 -2.15 -19.07
C PHE A 85 4.15 -3.56 -19.18
N GLN A 86 4.60 -4.17 -18.09
CA GLN A 86 5.13 -5.55 -18.10
C GLN A 86 4.07 -6.57 -18.50
N PHE A 87 2.80 -6.30 -18.18
CA PHE A 87 1.70 -7.21 -18.44
C PHE A 87 1.06 -7.03 -19.82
N ILE A 88 1.46 -6.03 -20.61
CA ILE A 88 0.98 -5.83 -21.99
C ILE A 88 1.65 -6.86 -22.93
N PRO A 89 0.89 -7.78 -23.57
CA PRO A 89 1.46 -8.79 -24.44
C PRO A 89 2.25 -8.24 -25.64
N ALA A 90 1.80 -7.16 -26.25
CA ALA A 90 2.49 -6.55 -27.40
C ALA A 90 3.93 -6.12 -27.09
N LEU A 91 4.22 -5.73 -25.84
CA LEU A 91 5.56 -5.29 -25.42
C LEU A 91 6.55 -6.45 -25.26
N ARG A 92 6.07 -7.70 -25.28
CA ARG A 92 6.90 -8.91 -25.27
C ARG A 92 7.30 -9.39 -26.67
N ARG A 93 6.85 -8.71 -27.74
CA ARG A 93 7.24 -9.02 -29.13
C ARG A 93 8.70 -8.63 -29.40
N PRO A 94 9.41 -9.25 -30.36
CA PRO A 94 10.82 -8.98 -30.65
C PRO A 94 11.16 -7.49 -30.83
N LYS A 95 10.27 -6.72 -31.46
CA LYS A 95 10.43 -5.26 -31.66
C LYS A 95 10.54 -4.47 -30.34
N TYR A 96 9.83 -4.88 -29.29
CA TYR A 96 9.71 -4.14 -28.02
C TYR A 96 10.36 -4.86 -26.84
N ILE A 97 10.97 -6.02 -27.06
CA ILE A 97 11.52 -6.86 -25.99
C ILE A 97 12.60 -6.15 -25.16
N LYS A 98 13.40 -5.27 -25.78
CA LYS A 98 14.41 -4.47 -25.08
C LYS A 98 13.76 -3.54 -24.05
N PHE A 99 12.65 -2.90 -24.42
CA PHE A 99 11.88 -2.07 -23.49
C PHE A 99 11.34 -2.90 -22.33
N HIS A 100 10.69 -4.04 -22.61
CA HIS A 100 10.16 -4.93 -21.57
C HIS A 100 11.25 -5.33 -20.55
N ARG A 101 12.44 -5.71 -21.03
CA ARG A 101 13.58 -6.08 -20.17
C ARG A 101 14.08 -4.93 -19.32
N VAL A 102 14.39 -3.77 -19.93
CA VAL A 102 14.90 -2.60 -19.20
C VAL A 102 13.88 -2.12 -18.16
N ASN A 103 12.62 -1.99 -18.57
CA ASN A 103 11.53 -1.63 -17.67
C ASN A 103 11.38 -2.67 -16.53
N GLY A 104 11.56 -3.95 -16.83
CA GLY A 104 11.49 -5.02 -15.82
C GLY A 104 12.60 -4.89 -14.77
N TYR A 105 13.84 -4.59 -15.19
CA TYR A 105 14.93 -4.33 -14.25
C TYR A 105 14.70 -3.10 -13.38
N VAL A 106 14.23 -2.00 -13.97
CA VAL A 106 13.88 -0.79 -13.23
C VAL A 106 12.82 -1.10 -12.18
N VAL A 107 11.74 -1.78 -12.58
CA VAL A 107 10.67 -2.20 -11.67
C VAL A 107 11.21 -3.07 -10.53
N LEU A 108 12.06 -4.06 -10.81
CA LEU A 108 12.64 -4.92 -9.77
C LEU A 108 13.51 -4.14 -8.77
N VAL A 109 14.36 -3.22 -9.25
CA VAL A 109 15.23 -2.40 -8.38
C VAL A 109 14.40 -1.48 -7.51
N LEU A 110 13.41 -0.79 -8.10
CA LEU A 110 12.50 0.08 -7.35
C LEU A 110 11.71 -0.71 -6.31
N SER A 111 11.17 -1.89 -6.65
CA SER A 111 10.47 -2.74 -5.69
C SER A 111 11.36 -3.21 -4.55
N ALA A 112 12.63 -3.52 -4.81
CA ALA A 112 13.58 -3.90 -3.76
C ALA A 112 13.85 -2.75 -2.78
N LEU A 113 14.17 -1.56 -3.31
CA LEU A 113 14.40 -0.35 -2.49
C LEU A 113 13.14 0.04 -1.70
N GLY A 114 11.97 0.00 -2.35
CA GLY A 114 10.70 0.28 -1.71
C GLY A 114 10.36 -0.70 -0.60
N THR A 115 10.68 -1.99 -0.79
CA THR A 115 10.46 -3.03 0.23
C THR A 115 11.34 -2.77 1.45
N VAL A 116 12.63 -2.44 1.26
CA VAL A 116 13.51 -2.04 2.37
C VAL A 116 12.96 -0.81 3.07
N ALA A 117 12.54 0.21 2.33
CA ALA A 117 11.96 1.41 2.89
C ALA A 117 10.67 1.14 3.69
N ALA A 118 9.81 0.23 3.22
CA ALA A 118 8.61 -0.20 3.93
C ALA A 118 8.94 -0.86 5.27
N LEU A 119 9.96 -1.74 5.28
CA LEU A 119 10.44 -2.39 6.51
C LEU A 119 11.08 -1.42 7.51
N VAL A 120 11.59 -0.29 7.05
CA VAL A 120 12.11 0.77 7.92
C VAL A 120 10.97 1.54 8.59
N ILE A 121 9.92 1.90 7.85
CA ILE A 121 8.86 2.80 8.36
C ILE A 121 7.71 2.09 9.08
N GLU A 122 7.61 0.77 8.97
CA GLU A 122 6.46 0.00 9.50
C GLU A 122 6.27 0.08 11.01
N SER A 123 7.31 0.40 11.78
CA SER A 123 7.22 0.54 13.23
C SER A 123 6.44 1.78 13.67
N GLU A 124 6.22 2.72 12.76
CA GLU A 124 5.53 3.98 13.03
C GLU A 124 4.30 4.17 12.13
N ALA A 125 4.38 3.69 10.88
CA ALA A 125 3.31 3.86 9.90
C ALA A 125 1.98 3.30 10.41
N MET A 126 0.94 4.14 10.35
CA MET A 126 -0.42 3.80 10.81
C MET A 126 -0.45 3.30 12.27
N GLY A 127 0.41 3.88 13.11
CA GLY A 127 0.51 3.58 14.54
C GLY A 127 1.39 2.38 14.89
N GLY A 128 2.02 1.72 13.92
CA GLY A 128 3.10 0.78 14.22
C GLY A 128 2.73 -0.49 14.97
N ILE A 129 1.44 -0.78 15.14
CA ILE A 129 0.98 -1.93 15.93
C ILE A 129 1.55 -3.23 15.37
N LEU A 130 1.79 -4.20 16.26
CA LEU A 130 2.45 -5.47 15.90
C LEU A 130 1.74 -6.19 14.73
N SER A 131 0.40 -6.15 14.67
CA SER A 131 -0.37 -6.75 13.57
C SER A 131 0.01 -6.16 12.20
N ASN A 132 0.18 -4.84 12.10
CA ASN A 132 0.57 -4.16 10.87
C ASN A 132 1.98 -4.54 10.45
N ARG A 133 2.90 -4.63 11.41
CA ARG A 133 4.30 -5.01 11.18
C ARG A 133 4.42 -6.43 10.67
N ILE A 134 3.74 -7.38 11.32
CA ILE A 134 3.67 -8.77 10.85
C ILE A 134 3.10 -8.83 9.43
N GLY A 135 2.04 -8.09 9.14
CA GLY A 135 1.49 -7.97 7.79
C GLY A 135 2.52 -7.48 6.76
N THR A 136 3.26 -6.43 7.10
CA THR A 136 4.35 -5.89 6.26
C THR A 136 5.47 -6.91 6.05
N TRP A 137 5.93 -7.59 7.10
CA TRP A 137 6.98 -8.63 7.00
C TRP A 137 6.57 -9.78 6.09
N ILE A 138 5.34 -10.26 6.24
CA ILE A 138 4.80 -11.34 5.40
C ILE A 138 4.74 -10.86 3.95
N LEU A 139 4.16 -9.68 3.69
CA LEU A 139 4.02 -9.16 2.33
C LEU A 139 5.40 -8.91 1.69
N ALA A 140 6.33 -8.29 2.41
CA ALA A 140 7.70 -8.06 1.97
C ALA A 140 8.40 -9.38 1.62
N THR A 141 8.30 -10.39 2.48
CA THR A 141 8.90 -11.73 2.27
C THR A 141 8.31 -12.41 1.04
N LEU A 142 6.99 -12.39 0.90
CA LEU A 142 6.29 -13.02 -0.22
C LEU A 142 6.61 -12.33 -1.55
N VAL A 143 6.50 -11.01 -1.62
CA VAL A 143 6.80 -10.22 -2.82
C VAL A 143 8.28 -10.38 -3.20
N THR A 144 9.20 -10.32 -2.24
CA THR A 144 10.64 -10.54 -2.49
C THR A 144 10.90 -11.96 -3.01
N THR A 145 10.30 -12.96 -2.39
CA THR A 145 10.45 -14.37 -2.83
C THR A 145 9.90 -14.55 -4.24
N ALA A 146 8.73 -14.00 -4.55
CA ALA A 146 8.13 -14.12 -5.88
C ALA A 146 8.92 -13.35 -6.94
N THR A 147 9.43 -12.16 -6.64
CA THR A 147 10.28 -11.40 -7.56
C THR A 147 11.60 -12.10 -7.85
N VAL A 148 12.27 -12.64 -6.83
CA VAL A 148 13.48 -13.45 -6.99
C VAL A 148 13.21 -14.72 -7.81
N LYS A 149 12.18 -15.50 -7.46
CA LYS A 149 11.83 -16.71 -8.21
C LYS A 149 11.46 -16.40 -9.66
N GLY A 150 10.74 -15.31 -9.90
CA GLY A 150 10.41 -14.87 -11.25
C GLY A 150 11.65 -14.43 -12.04
N TYR A 151 12.61 -13.76 -11.40
CA TYR A 151 13.89 -13.40 -12.02
C TYR A 151 14.73 -14.66 -12.35
N VAL A 152 14.87 -15.59 -11.41
CA VAL A 152 15.60 -16.85 -11.64
C VAL A 152 14.95 -17.64 -12.78
N SER A 153 13.63 -17.79 -12.79
CA SER A 153 12.91 -18.49 -13.85
C SER A 153 13.14 -17.87 -15.24
N ILE A 154 13.17 -16.54 -15.38
CA ILE A 154 13.44 -15.92 -16.69
C ILE A 154 14.89 -16.13 -17.14
N LYS A 155 15.86 -16.14 -16.20
CA LYS A 155 17.26 -16.47 -16.51
C LYS A 155 17.41 -17.94 -16.94
N ASN A 156 16.62 -18.83 -16.38
CA ASN A 156 16.51 -20.24 -16.77
C ASN A 156 15.66 -20.48 -18.03
N LYS A 157 15.17 -19.41 -18.69
CA LYS A 157 14.27 -19.48 -19.86
C LYS A 157 12.93 -20.16 -19.59
N GLU A 158 12.52 -20.29 -18.33
CA GLU A 158 11.24 -20.86 -17.90
C GLU A 158 10.14 -19.78 -17.91
N ILE A 159 9.72 -19.36 -19.11
CA ILE A 159 8.83 -18.19 -19.31
C ILE A 159 7.52 -18.29 -18.52
N GLU A 160 6.91 -19.48 -18.46
CA GLU A 160 5.64 -19.68 -17.78
C GLU A 160 5.76 -19.56 -16.26
N LYS A 161 6.86 -20.06 -15.69
CA LYS A 161 7.15 -19.88 -14.26
C LYS A 161 7.43 -18.42 -13.94
N HIS A 162 8.21 -17.74 -14.78
CA HIS A 162 8.43 -16.29 -14.65
C HIS A 162 7.10 -15.52 -14.63
N ARG A 163 6.23 -15.76 -15.61
CA ARG A 163 4.89 -15.15 -15.69
C ARG A 163 4.12 -15.37 -14.38
N THR A 164 4.06 -16.61 -13.92
CA THR A 164 3.29 -16.98 -12.73
C THR A 164 3.81 -16.30 -11.47
N TRP A 165 5.13 -16.25 -11.29
CA TRP A 165 5.74 -15.56 -10.14
C TRP A 165 5.56 -14.04 -10.20
N MET A 166 5.65 -13.42 -11.38
CA MET A 166 5.41 -11.97 -11.53
C MET A 166 3.95 -11.61 -11.25
N LEU A 167 3.00 -12.46 -11.67
CA LEU A 167 1.58 -12.29 -11.36
C LEU A 167 1.34 -12.32 -9.85
N ARG A 168 1.90 -13.31 -9.13
CA ARG A 168 1.81 -13.38 -7.66
C ARG A 168 2.36 -12.13 -6.99
N ALA A 169 3.61 -11.77 -7.30
CA ALA A 169 4.28 -10.63 -6.70
C ALA A 169 3.43 -9.35 -6.78
N TRP A 170 2.90 -9.06 -7.97
CA TRP A 170 2.19 -7.80 -8.22
C TRP A 170 0.74 -7.80 -7.78
N PHE A 171 0.05 -8.94 -7.78
CA PHE A 171 -1.28 -9.00 -7.16
C PHE A 171 -1.20 -8.90 -5.63
N TRP A 172 -0.20 -9.53 -5.01
CA TRP A 172 0.05 -9.35 -3.58
C TRP A 172 0.38 -7.88 -3.27
N ALA A 173 1.25 -7.22 -4.04
CA ALA A 173 1.55 -5.80 -3.86
C ALA A 173 0.32 -4.88 -4.09
N THR A 174 -0.55 -5.23 -5.05
CA THR A 174 -1.77 -4.46 -5.37
C THR A 174 -2.86 -4.59 -4.28
N SER A 175 -2.68 -5.48 -3.30
CA SER A 175 -3.57 -5.58 -2.15
C SER A 175 -3.74 -4.26 -1.38
N ILE A 176 -2.78 -3.33 -1.50
CA ILE A 176 -2.87 -1.95 -0.97
C ILE A 176 -4.12 -1.20 -1.47
N ILE A 177 -4.56 -1.44 -2.70
CA ILE A 177 -5.74 -0.80 -3.28
C ILE A 177 -7.01 -1.38 -2.64
N THR A 178 -7.11 -2.71 -2.58
CA THR A 178 -8.23 -3.40 -1.92
C THR A 178 -8.30 -3.05 -0.44
N MET A 179 -7.15 -2.99 0.24
CA MET A 179 -7.07 -2.58 1.64
C MET A 179 -7.65 -1.19 1.84
N ARG A 180 -7.35 -0.21 0.98
CA ARG A 180 -7.87 1.17 1.13
C ARG A 180 -9.39 1.24 1.04
N PHE A 181 -10.01 0.45 0.16
CA PHE A 181 -11.48 0.36 0.12
C PHE A 181 -12.06 -0.18 1.43
N ILE A 182 -11.45 -1.23 1.99
CA ILE A 182 -11.88 -1.82 3.26
C ILE A 182 -11.63 -0.86 4.42
N LEU A 183 -10.47 -0.21 4.43
CA LEU A 183 -10.06 0.77 5.43
C LEU A 183 -11.10 1.89 5.55
N ILE A 184 -11.41 2.56 4.43
CA ILE A 184 -12.35 3.69 4.45
C ILE A 184 -13.75 3.22 4.85
N SER A 185 -14.20 2.09 4.30
CA SER A 185 -15.52 1.53 4.60
C SER A 185 -15.66 1.17 6.08
N LEU A 186 -14.66 0.48 6.65
CA LEU A 186 -14.68 0.08 8.04
C LEU A 186 -14.58 1.29 8.97
N ALA A 187 -13.72 2.26 8.64
CA ALA A 187 -13.55 3.46 9.43
C ALA A 187 -14.86 4.29 9.51
N HIS A 188 -15.64 4.38 8.43
CA HIS A 188 -16.99 4.97 8.47
C HIS A 188 -17.95 4.17 9.37
N ILE A 189 -17.90 2.83 9.32
CA ILE A 189 -18.77 1.96 10.11
C ILE A 189 -18.50 2.10 11.61
N ILE A 190 -17.23 2.05 12.01
CA ILE A 190 -16.83 2.12 13.43
C ILE A 190 -16.71 3.57 13.93
N GLY A 191 -16.73 4.56 13.04
CA GLY A 191 -16.86 5.95 13.44
C GLY A 191 -18.30 6.33 13.84
N HIS A 192 -19.28 5.46 13.60
CA HIS A 192 -20.63 5.64 14.10
C HIS A 192 -20.71 5.35 15.61
N PRO A 193 -21.34 6.20 16.44
CA PRO A 193 -21.33 6.07 17.90
C PRO A 193 -21.73 4.68 18.43
N SER A 194 -22.74 4.05 17.82
CA SER A 194 -23.25 2.72 18.22
C SER A 194 -22.33 1.54 17.91
N ARG A 195 -21.27 1.76 17.10
CA ARG A 195 -20.29 0.74 16.69
C ARG A 195 -18.86 1.18 17.01
N SER A 196 -18.74 2.22 17.82
CA SER A 196 -17.46 2.80 18.19
C SER A 196 -16.61 1.80 18.94
N MET A 197 -15.31 1.90 18.72
CA MET A 197 -14.28 1.11 19.36
C MET A 197 -13.32 2.08 20.04
N THR A 198 -12.61 1.63 21.06
CA THR A 198 -11.59 2.45 21.72
C THR A 198 -10.24 1.81 21.50
N VAL A 199 -9.27 2.60 21.08
CA VAL A 199 -7.89 2.17 20.81
C VAL A 199 -6.90 3.06 21.52
N SER A 200 -5.72 2.52 21.84
CA SER A 200 -4.63 3.31 22.42
C SER A 200 -3.99 4.21 21.35
N MET A 201 -3.63 5.42 21.74
CA MET A 201 -2.89 6.37 20.91
C MET A 201 -1.87 7.14 21.77
N PRO A 202 -0.63 7.33 21.30
CA PRO A 202 0.34 8.18 21.98
C PRO A 202 -0.18 9.62 22.16
N CYS A 203 -0.05 10.14 23.38
CA CYS A 203 -0.44 11.52 23.68
C CYS A 203 0.32 12.55 22.85
N ALA A 204 1.56 12.25 22.46
CA ALA A 204 2.33 13.09 21.55
C ALA A 204 1.66 13.32 20.19
N ILE A 205 0.93 12.33 19.67
CA ILE A 205 0.19 12.46 18.41
C ILE A 205 -1.08 13.28 18.62
N ILE A 206 -1.76 13.08 19.75
CA ILE A 206 -2.98 13.84 20.12
C ILE A 206 -2.65 15.33 20.26
N GLU A 207 -1.63 15.67 21.04
CA GLU A 207 -1.19 17.05 21.22
C GLU A 207 -0.71 17.66 19.88
N TYR A 208 0.04 16.90 19.08
CA TYR A 208 0.42 17.34 17.73
C TYR A 208 -0.80 17.70 16.86
N LEU A 209 -1.86 16.88 16.89
CA LEU A 209 -3.09 17.14 16.14
C LEU A 209 -3.81 18.39 16.66
N HIS A 210 -3.89 18.55 17.98
CA HIS A 210 -4.48 19.71 18.62
C HIS A 210 -3.76 21.02 18.25
N GLU A 211 -2.43 21.03 18.34
CA GLU A 211 -1.59 22.18 18.00
C GLU A 211 -1.60 22.51 16.50
N SER A 212 -1.56 21.48 15.64
CA SER A 212 -1.50 21.68 14.19
C SER A 212 -2.83 22.11 13.60
N PHE A 213 -3.94 21.83 14.29
CA PHE A 213 -5.31 22.10 13.83
C PHE A 213 -6.16 22.72 14.94
N PRO A 214 -5.89 23.97 15.37
CA PRO A 214 -6.63 24.61 16.45
C PRO A 214 -8.12 24.84 16.14
N GLY A 215 -8.49 24.82 14.85
CA GLY A 215 -9.89 24.95 14.40
C GLY A 215 -10.74 23.69 14.54
N THR A 216 -10.14 22.55 14.91
CA THR A 216 -10.87 21.29 15.14
C THR A 216 -11.27 21.13 16.61
N ARG A 217 -12.17 20.18 16.91
CA ARG A 217 -12.61 19.88 18.28
C ARG A 217 -11.42 19.39 19.10
N GLN A 218 -11.17 20.10 20.20
CA GLN A 218 -10.12 19.78 21.17
C GLN A 218 -10.73 18.90 22.27
N ASN A 219 -10.89 17.61 21.99
CA ASN A 219 -11.41 16.69 22.99
C ASN A 219 -10.43 16.61 24.16
N PRO A 220 -10.86 16.81 25.42
CA PRO A 220 -9.97 16.69 26.55
C PRO A 220 -9.56 15.22 26.73
N TYR A 221 -8.25 14.97 26.79
CA TYR A 221 -7.68 13.68 27.17
C TYR A 221 -6.94 13.82 28.51
N PRO A 222 -7.62 13.73 29.67
CA PRO A 222 -6.98 13.90 30.97
C PRO A 222 -5.82 12.92 31.21
N SER A 223 -5.85 11.75 30.58
CA SER A 223 -4.76 10.77 30.61
C SER A 223 -3.47 11.27 29.96
N CYS A 224 -3.50 12.37 29.19
CA CYS A 224 -2.32 13.01 28.62
C CYS A 224 -1.67 14.04 29.55
N ALA A 225 -2.23 14.32 30.73
CA ALA A 225 -1.61 15.23 31.70
C ALA A 225 -0.14 14.88 32.03
N PRO A 226 0.25 13.60 32.22
CA PRO A 226 1.66 13.23 32.44
C PRO A 226 2.58 13.47 31.24
N TYR A 227 2.05 13.45 30.01
CA TYR A 227 2.82 13.83 28.81
C TYR A 227 3.07 15.33 28.78
N VAL A 228 2.02 16.12 29.02
CA VAL A 228 2.08 17.59 29.00
C VAL A 228 2.98 18.12 30.13
N SER A 229 2.96 17.49 31.32
CA SER A 229 3.85 17.84 32.42
C SER A 229 5.30 17.41 32.21
N GLY A 230 5.59 16.57 31.21
CA GLY A 230 6.90 15.98 30.98
C GLY A 230 7.25 14.79 31.90
N GLU A 231 6.33 14.37 32.77
CA GLU A 231 6.53 13.24 33.70
C GLU A 231 6.66 11.90 32.95
N ASN A 232 5.83 11.68 31.93
CA ASN A 232 5.86 10.48 31.09
C ASN A 232 5.76 10.81 29.59
N PRO A 233 6.90 10.95 28.89
CA PRO A 233 6.93 11.23 27.45
C PRO A 233 6.31 10.13 26.57
N LEU A 234 6.14 8.92 27.10
CA LEU A 234 5.57 7.77 26.39
C LEU A 234 4.11 7.50 26.77
N GLN A 235 3.46 8.45 27.44
CA GLN A 235 2.07 8.30 27.85
C GLN A 235 1.14 8.10 26.64
N GLU A 236 0.20 7.19 26.80
CA GLU A 236 -0.87 6.94 25.83
C GLU A 236 -2.23 7.30 26.42
N ALA A 237 -3.19 7.54 25.53
CA ALA A 237 -4.59 7.77 25.85
C ALA A 237 -5.49 6.83 25.05
N LEU A 238 -6.62 6.51 25.64
CA LEU A 238 -7.69 5.76 24.98
C LEU A 238 -8.52 6.72 24.12
N VAL A 239 -8.52 6.49 22.81
CA VAL A 239 -9.24 7.28 21.81
C VAL A 239 -10.36 6.44 21.22
N THR A 240 -11.59 6.96 21.32
CA THR A 240 -12.77 6.34 20.71
C THR A 240 -12.83 6.71 19.23
N THR A 241 -13.09 5.72 18.37
CA THR A 241 -13.22 5.91 16.93
C THR A 241 -14.41 6.81 16.61
N ASN A 242 -14.20 7.76 15.70
CA ASN A 242 -15.21 8.72 15.27
C ASN A 242 -15.02 9.03 13.78
N TRP A 243 -16.11 9.38 13.08
CA TRP A 243 -16.09 9.88 11.71
C TRP A 243 -16.61 11.32 11.62
N ASP A 244 -16.24 12.14 12.60
CA ASP A 244 -16.45 13.58 12.62
C ASP A 244 -15.17 14.28 12.18
N TYR A 245 -15.20 15.04 11.08
CA TYR A 245 -14.03 15.75 10.55
C TYR A 245 -13.45 16.79 11.52
N ASN A 246 -14.19 17.15 12.58
CA ASN A 246 -13.68 17.98 13.65
C ASN A 246 -12.98 17.18 14.76
N ASP A 247 -13.07 15.84 14.78
CA ASP A 247 -12.42 14.98 15.77
C ASP A 247 -11.27 14.19 15.13
N LEU A 248 -10.13 14.87 14.94
CA LEU A 248 -8.97 14.30 14.27
C LEU A 248 -8.40 13.06 14.98
N PRO A 249 -8.27 13.01 16.32
CA PRO A 249 -7.89 11.80 17.02
C PRO A 249 -8.85 10.64 16.74
N GLY A 250 -10.17 10.88 16.79
CA GLY A 250 -11.19 9.86 16.53
C GLY A 250 -11.15 9.31 15.10
N ILE A 251 -10.96 10.17 14.09
CA ILE A 251 -10.75 9.76 12.69
C ILE A 251 -9.46 8.94 12.55
N THR A 252 -8.38 9.40 13.17
CA THR A 252 -7.08 8.70 13.13
C THR A 252 -7.21 7.29 13.70
N ALA A 253 -7.89 7.14 14.84
CA ALA A 253 -8.20 5.86 15.45
C ALA A 253 -9.00 4.96 14.48
N ALA A 254 -10.05 5.49 13.86
CA ALA A 254 -10.90 4.73 12.93
C ALA A 254 -10.11 4.24 11.70
N LEU A 255 -9.29 5.12 11.10
CA LEU A 255 -8.46 4.80 9.93
C LEU A 255 -7.37 3.77 10.26
N ARG A 256 -6.77 3.81 11.47
CA ARG A 256 -5.77 2.83 11.91
C ARG A 256 -6.36 1.43 12.11
N VAL A 257 -7.55 1.33 12.71
CA VAL A 257 -8.29 0.06 12.79
C VAL A 257 -8.65 -0.44 11.40
N GLY A 258 -9.18 0.45 10.55
CA GLY A 258 -9.47 0.18 9.14
C GLY A 258 -8.26 -0.37 8.39
N TYR A 259 -7.08 0.20 8.61
CA TYR A 259 -5.84 -0.22 7.98
C TYR A 259 -5.45 -1.64 8.40
N ALA A 260 -5.48 -1.93 9.70
CA ALA A 260 -5.12 -3.23 10.23
C ALA A 260 -6.00 -4.35 9.65
N VAL A 261 -7.32 -4.17 9.70
CA VAL A 261 -8.28 -5.16 9.17
C VAL A 261 -8.20 -5.23 7.64
N GLY A 262 -8.14 -4.07 6.98
CA GLY A 262 -8.08 -3.98 5.53
C GLY A 262 -6.82 -4.61 4.94
N ALA A 263 -5.68 -4.52 5.63
CA ALA A 263 -4.42 -5.11 5.17
C ALA A 263 -4.54 -6.64 5.07
N TRP A 264 -5.06 -7.28 6.12
CA TRP A 264 -5.26 -8.73 6.14
C TRP A 264 -6.30 -9.19 5.12
N LEU A 265 -7.49 -8.59 5.13
CA LEU A 265 -8.57 -8.99 4.23
C LEU A 265 -8.24 -8.67 2.77
N GLY A 266 -7.66 -7.50 2.51
CA GLY A 266 -7.22 -7.09 1.18
C GLY A 266 -6.16 -8.03 0.63
N PHE A 267 -5.19 -8.43 1.45
CA PHE A 267 -4.19 -9.42 1.06
C PHE A 267 -4.83 -10.77 0.75
N LEU A 268 -5.70 -11.30 1.62
CA LEU A 268 -6.35 -12.60 1.42
C LEU A 268 -7.16 -12.65 0.11
N VAL A 269 -7.95 -11.61 -0.18
CA VAL A 269 -8.74 -11.51 -1.42
C VAL A 269 -7.82 -11.54 -2.65
N ASN A 270 -6.75 -10.75 -2.64
CA ASN A 270 -5.81 -10.69 -3.77
C ASN A 270 -5.02 -12.00 -3.93
N ALA A 271 -4.57 -12.60 -2.83
CA ALA A 271 -3.83 -13.85 -2.83
C ALA A 271 -4.70 -15.02 -3.34
N ALA A 272 -5.94 -15.16 -2.87
CA ALA A 272 -6.85 -16.18 -3.36
C ALA A 272 -7.23 -15.94 -4.84
N GLY A 273 -7.53 -14.68 -5.19
CA GLY A 273 -7.91 -14.30 -6.55
C GLY A 273 -6.83 -14.61 -7.59
N ILE A 274 -5.56 -14.34 -7.26
CA ILE A 274 -4.46 -14.61 -8.20
C ILE A 274 -4.18 -16.10 -8.38
N GLU A 275 -4.28 -16.91 -7.32
CA GLU A 275 -4.12 -18.36 -7.45
C GLU A 275 -5.24 -18.98 -8.29
N PHE A 276 -6.48 -18.53 -8.11
CA PHE A 276 -7.60 -18.96 -8.95
C PHE A 276 -7.38 -18.60 -10.42
N TYR A 277 -6.90 -17.38 -10.70
CA TYR A 277 -6.58 -16.95 -12.06
C TYR A 277 -5.45 -17.79 -12.67
N ILE A 278 -4.37 -18.03 -11.93
CA ILE A 278 -3.24 -18.86 -12.36
C ILE A 278 -3.71 -20.28 -12.66
N TRP A 279 -4.52 -20.88 -11.78
CA TRP A 279 -5.06 -22.22 -11.97
C TRP A 279 -5.89 -22.33 -13.26
N LYS A 280 -6.78 -21.36 -13.51
CA LYS A 280 -7.59 -21.32 -14.74
C LYS A 280 -6.80 -21.05 -16.02
N THR A 281 -5.61 -20.46 -15.91
CA THR A 281 -4.78 -20.08 -17.06
C THR A 281 -3.53 -20.94 -17.20
N ALA A 282 -3.40 -21.99 -16.39
CA ALA A 282 -2.29 -22.92 -16.46
C ALA A 282 -2.34 -23.70 -17.79
N PRO A 283 -1.17 -23.97 -18.43
CA PRO A 283 -1.12 -24.87 -19.57
C PRO A 283 -1.63 -26.27 -19.16
N PRO A 284 -2.30 -27.02 -20.06
CA PRO A 284 -2.67 -28.39 -19.76
C PRO A 284 -1.41 -29.19 -19.38
N LYS A 285 -1.48 -29.93 -18.26
CA LYS A 285 -0.39 -30.84 -17.86
C LYS A 285 -0.23 -31.85 -18.98
N LYS A 286 0.94 -31.87 -19.64
CA LYS A 286 1.32 -33.01 -20.46
C LYS A 286 1.46 -34.20 -19.52
N LEU A 287 0.50 -35.12 -19.57
CA LEU A 287 0.67 -36.44 -18.97
C LEU A 287 1.94 -37.03 -19.59
N LYS A 288 2.93 -37.34 -18.74
CA LYS A 288 4.03 -38.21 -19.16
C LYS A 288 3.40 -39.60 -19.32
N VAL A 289 3.04 -39.94 -20.56
CA VAL A 289 2.78 -41.32 -20.96
C VAL A 289 4.13 -41.99 -21.20
#